data_AF-A0A7S1VJ36-F1
#
_entry.id   AF-A0A7S1VJ36-F1
#
_cell.length_a   1.000
_cell.length_b   1.000
_cell.length_c   1.000
_cell.angle_alpha   90.00
_cell.angle_beta   90.00
_cell.angle_gamma   90.00
#
_symmetry.space_group_name_H-M   'P 1'
#
loop_
_entity.id
_entity.type
_entity.pdbx_description
1 polymer ?
#
loop_
_entity_poly.entity_id
_entity_poly.type
_entity_poly.pdbx_seq_one_letter_code
_entity_poly.pdbx_strand_id
1 'polypeptide(L)'
;CHDCGMCIDALLFDDHNCKAGKYMSNCPVCQEDLFSSRSASHEMPCGHAIHWHCFRELTSFDTRCPVCKKTAETHDQMAPTWSAMAMGIALQPVPPEMARVVTIICNDCEEREEDRRWHFLGVQCLKCSSFNTTVEDTTLMGREAAAFFGDTEEQQGQDGENVGGNGDDNATSQLWNGASNRAVAGSYDDDEDDDDDESGDIVSDMVAAAAAAAASSSPGMTNGQATTNASDDASMRDYVSVMEDDE
;
A
#
# COMPACT_ATOMS: atom_id res chain seq x y z
N CYS A 1 -8.01 35.64 2.95
CA CYS A 1 -7.80 35.48 4.40
C CYS A 1 -6.44 36.03 4.79
N HIS A 2 -6.39 36.94 5.77
CA HIS A 2 -5.14 37.57 6.20
C HIS A 2 -4.29 36.67 7.10
N ASP A 3 -4.88 35.64 7.71
CA ASP A 3 -4.18 34.73 8.61
C ASP A 3 -3.46 33.61 7.83
N CYS A 4 -4.15 32.95 6.90
CA CYS A 4 -3.57 31.87 6.09
C CYS A 4 -2.99 32.32 4.73
N GLY A 5 -3.25 33.57 4.32
CA GLY A 5 -2.76 34.16 3.07
C GLY A 5 -3.60 33.85 1.81
N MET A 6 -4.49 32.85 1.83
CA MET A 6 -5.23 32.46 0.62
C MET A 6 -6.35 33.43 0.22
N CYS A 7 -6.55 33.59 -1.08
CA CYS A 7 -7.81 34.11 -1.64
C CYS A 7 -8.90 33.03 -1.53
N ILE A 8 -10.03 33.38 -0.93
CA ILE A 8 -11.14 32.45 -0.66
C ILE A 8 -12.42 33.18 -1.02
N ASP A 9 -13.40 32.46 -1.56
CA ASP A 9 -14.73 33.00 -1.79
C ASP A 9 -15.30 33.60 -0.50
N ALA A 10 -15.98 34.75 -0.62
CA ALA A 10 -16.52 35.46 0.53
C ALA A 10 -17.53 34.60 1.32
N LEU A 11 -18.24 33.69 0.66
CA LEU A 11 -19.22 32.79 1.29
C LEU A 11 -18.56 31.69 2.13
N LEU A 12 -17.31 31.33 1.81
CA LEU A 12 -16.55 30.29 2.52
C LEU A 12 -15.58 30.89 3.54
N PHE A 13 -15.56 32.22 3.70
CA PHE A 13 -14.60 32.88 4.58
C PHE A 13 -14.73 32.47 6.04
N ASP A 14 -15.94 32.19 6.54
CA ASP A 14 -16.11 31.82 7.95
C ASP A 14 -15.80 30.35 8.23
N ASP A 15 -16.05 29.46 7.26
CA ASP A 15 -15.92 28.00 7.43
C ASP A 15 -14.67 27.41 6.74
N HIS A 16 -13.81 28.22 6.12
CA HIS A 16 -12.61 27.70 5.50
C HIS A 16 -11.63 27.12 6.54
N ASN A 17 -10.90 26.08 6.12
CA ASN A 17 -9.83 25.47 6.91
C ASN A 17 -8.62 26.43 7.02
N CYS A 18 -8.76 27.45 7.87
CA CYS A 18 -7.77 28.48 8.09
C CYS A 18 -6.65 27.96 8.98
N LYS A 19 -5.45 27.77 8.40
CA LYS A 19 -4.22 27.51 9.14
C LYS A 19 -3.20 28.59 8.82
N ALA A 20 -2.82 29.35 9.84
CA ALA A 20 -1.88 30.46 9.68
C ALA A 20 -0.54 29.96 9.12
N GLY A 21 0.02 30.67 8.14
CA GLY A 21 1.32 30.36 7.55
C GLY A 21 1.40 29.08 6.71
N LYS A 22 0.28 28.41 6.43
CA LYS A 22 0.26 27.12 5.70
C LYS A 22 0.99 27.16 4.35
N TYR A 23 0.81 28.24 3.60
CA TYR A 23 1.45 28.43 2.28
C TYR A 23 2.69 29.31 2.35
N MET A 24 3.04 29.84 3.52
CA MET A 24 4.22 30.70 3.72
C MET A 24 5.48 29.86 3.95
N SER A 25 5.65 28.82 3.13
CA SER A 25 6.78 27.91 3.16
C SER A 25 7.15 27.48 1.73
N ASN A 26 8.37 26.96 1.57
CA ASN A 26 8.81 26.44 0.28
C ASN A 26 8.34 24.99 0.12
N CYS A 27 8.04 24.60 -1.12
CA CYS A 27 7.77 23.22 -1.46
C CYS A 27 9.00 22.36 -1.17
N PRO A 28 8.91 21.28 -0.37
CA PRO A 28 10.06 20.43 -0.03
C PRO A 28 10.62 19.61 -1.21
N VAL A 29 9.90 19.57 -2.33
CA VAL A 29 10.31 18.86 -3.55
C VAL A 29 11.13 19.77 -4.47
N CYS A 30 10.55 20.88 -4.94
CA CYS A 30 11.22 21.79 -5.88
C CYS A 30 11.89 23.03 -5.22
N GLN A 31 11.69 23.24 -3.92
CA GLN A 31 12.21 24.38 -3.14
C GLN A 31 11.71 25.77 -3.53
N GLU A 32 10.72 25.85 -4.42
CA GLU A 32 10.03 27.09 -4.76
C GLU A 32 8.98 27.46 -3.71
N ASP A 33 8.70 28.76 -3.58
CA ASP A 33 7.75 29.31 -2.61
C ASP A 33 6.30 28.95 -2.97
N LEU A 34 5.55 28.38 -2.02
CA LEU A 34 4.17 27.92 -2.25
C LEU A 34 3.15 29.07 -2.39
N PHE A 35 3.48 30.25 -1.87
CA PHE A 35 2.56 31.38 -1.84
C PHE A 35 2.64 32.25 -3.10
N SER A 36 3.86 32.54 -3.55
CA SER A 36 4.14 33.45 -4.66
C SER A 36 4.30 32.75 -6.01
N SER A 37 4.46 31.42 -6.01
CA SER A 37 4.44 30.63 -7.24
C SER A 37 3.07 30.70 -7.92
N ARG A 38 3.07 30.59 -9.25
CA ARG A 38 1.83 30.45 -10.05
C ARG A 38 1.37 29.00 -10.17
N SER A 39 2.19 28.06 -9.69
CA SER A 39 1.89 26.63 -9.73
C SER A 39 0.76 26.31 -8.75
N ALA A 40 -0.19 25.48 -9.16
CA ALA A 40 -1.25 25.01 -8.28
C ALA A 40 -0.66 24.30 -7.05
N SER A 41 -1.19 24.59 -5.87
CA SER A 41 -0.85 23.89 -4.63
C SER A 41 -1.78 22.72 -4.38
N HIS A 42 -1.28 21.67 -3.76
CA HIS A 42 -2.02 20.51 -3.32
C HIS A 42 -1.80 20.29 -1.82
N GLU A 43 -2.89 20.19 -1.06
CA GLU A 43 -2.87 19.84 0.36
C GLU A 43 -3.10 18.34 0.52
N MET A 44 -2.13 17.65 1.12
CA MET A 44 -2.27 16.24 1.49
C MET A 44 -3.17 16.11 2.74
N PRO A 45 -3.74 14.91 3.03
CA PRO A 45 -4.61 14.70 4.19
C PRO A 45 -3.98 15.05 5.54
N CYS A 46 -2.66 14.97 5.65
CA CYS A 46 -1.92 15.40 6.84
C CYS A 46 -1.90 16.93 7.06
N GLY A 47 -2.38 17.72 6.09
CA GLY A 47 -2.47 19.18 6.12
C GLY A 47 -1.22 19.92 5.60
N HIS A 48 -0.18 19.20 5.20
CA HIS A 48 0.99 19.80 4.53
C HIS A 48 0.69 20.04 3.05
N ALA A 49 1.19 21.16 2.52
CA ALA A 49 0.99 21.56 1.13
C ALA A 49 2.29 21.45 0.33
N ILE A 50 2.19 20.99 -0.92
CA ILE A 50 3.25 21.00 -1.94
C ILE A 50 2.66 21.47 -3.28
N HIS A 51 3.46 21.68 -4.32
CA HIS A 51 2.90 21.94 -5.66
C HIS A 51 2.23 20.69 -6.24
N TRP A 52 1.18 20.86 -7.03
CA TRP A 52 0.46 19.77 -7.67
C TRP A 52 1.34 18.91 -8.57
N HIS A 53 2.19 19.53 -9.39
CA HIS A 53 3.13 18.79 -10.24
C HIS A 53 4.14 17.99 -9.40
N CYS A 54 4.64 18.57 -8.30
CA CYS A 54 5.50 17.86 -7.34
C CYS A 54 4.78 16.71 -6.65
N PHE A 55 3.49 16.85 -6.36
CA PHE A 55 2.67 15.78 -5.80
C PHE A 55 2.55 14.61 -6.76
N ARG A 56 2.19 14.87 -8.03
CA ARG A 56 2.10 13.84 -9.07
C ARG A 56 3.42 13.09 -9.28
N GLU A 57 4.54 13.83 -9.27
CA GLU A 57 5.86 13.21 -9.38
C GLU A 57 6.18 12.38 -8.13
N LEU A 58 5.93 12.92 -6.93
CA LEU A 58 6.17 12.23 -5.67
C LEU A 58 5.40 10.90 -5.57
N THR A 59 4.08 10.90 -5.83
CA THR A 59 3.23 9.71 -5.65
C THR A 59 3.54 8.60 -6.64
N SER A 60 4.23 8.90 -7.75
CA SER A 60 4.75 7.87 -8.66
C SER A 60 5.88 7.02 -8.06
N PHE A 61 6.52 7.48 -6.98
CA PHE A 61 7.64 6.80 -6.32
C PHE A 61 7.45 6.54 -4.82
N ASP A 62 6.83 7.46 -4.09
CA ASP A 62 6.60 7.35 -2.65
C ASP A 62 5.25 8.00 -2.28
N THR A 63 4.35 7.22 -1.70
CA THR A 63 3.02 7.69 -1.30
C THR A 63 3.03 8.39 0.06
N ARG A 64 4.18 8.83 0.57
CA ARG A 64 4.33 9.50 1.87
C ARG A 64 4.67 10.96 1.75
N CYS A 65 4.05 11.75 2.61
CA CYS A 65 4.35 13.17 2.78
C CYS A 65 5.83 13.37 3.11
N PRO A 66 6.57 14.21 2.35
CA PRO A 66 7.99 14.43 2.57
C PRO A 66 8.29 15.08 3.93
N VAL A 67 7.31 15.80 4.49
CA VAL A 67 7.43 16.56 5.75
C VAL A 67 7.23 15.67 6.99
N CYS A 68 6.14 14.89 7.03
CA CYS A 68 5.76 14.14 8.23
C CYS A 68 5.63 12.62 8.03
N LYS A 69 5.89 12.11 6.83
CA LYS A 69 5.86 10.68 6.48
C LYS A 69 4.50 9.99 6.56
N LYS A 70 3.43 10.71 6.91
CA LYS A 70 2.04 10.24 6.75
C LYS A 70 1.72 10.01 5.28
N THR A 71 0.77 9.13 5.00
CA THR A 71 0.29 8.85 3.66
C THR A 71 -0.22 10.14 2.99
N ALA A 72 0.22 10.37 1.76
CA ALA A 72 0.00 11.59 0.99
C ALA A 72 -1.36 11.61 0.30
N GLU A 73 -1.94 10.45 0.04
CA GLU A 73 -3.27 10.25 -0.54
C GLU A 73 -4.32 9.92 0.54
N THR A 74 -5.60 10.01 0.17
CA THR A 74 -6.70 9.69 1.10
C THR A 74 -6.74 8.18 1.40
N HIS A 75 -7.42 7.82 2.50
CA HIS A 75 -7.60 6.41 2.88
C HIS A 75 -8.29 5.61 1.78
N ASP A 76 -9.32 6.18 1.15
CA ASP A 76 -10.08 5.53 0.08
C ASP A 76 -9.24 5.31 -1.19
N GLN A 77 -8.39 6.28 -1.56
CA GLN A 77 -7.45 6.13 -2.68
C GLN A 77 -6.40 5.04 -2.43
N MET A 78 -5.97 4.90 -1.18
CA MET A 78 -4.96 3.91 -0.78
C MET A 78 -5.54 2.53 -0.48
N ALA A 79 -6.85 2.41 -0.27
CA ALA A 79 -7.53 1.17 0.08
C ALA A 79 -7.26 0.01 -0.92
N PRO A 80 -7.25 0.22 -2.25
CA PRO A 80 -6.88 -0.84 -3.20
C PRO A 80 -5.46 -1.34 -3.00
N THR A 81 -4.50 -0.43 -2.82
CA THR A 81 -3.08 -0.76 -2.58
C THR A 81 -2.91 -1.59 -1.32
N TRP A 82 -3.51 -1.15 -0.21
CA TRP A 82 -3.45 -1.90 1.06
C TRP A 82 -4.19 -3.24 0.99
N SER A 83 -5.30 -3.31 0.26
CA SER A 83 -6.02 -4.57 0.03
C SER A 83 -5.17 -5.57 -0.76
N ALA A 84 -4.47 -5.11 -1.80
CA ALA A 84 -3.54 -5.94 -2.56
C ALA A 84 -2.37 -6.44 -1.69
N MET A 85 -1.82 -5.58 -0.82
CA MET A 85 -0.78 -5.99 0.15
C MET A 85 -1.30 -7.06 1.11
N ALA A 86 -2.47 -6.85 1.71
CA ALA A 86 -3.10 -7.82 2.61
C ALA A 86 -3.37 -9.17 1.92
N MET A 87 -3.85 -9.14 0.68
CA MET A 87 -4.04 -10.34 -0.13
C MET A 87 -2.70 -11.05 -0.42
N GLY A 88 -1.66 -10.30 -0.79
CA GLY A 88 -0.32 -10.86 -1.01
C GLY A 88 0.24 -11.57 0.22
N ILE A 89 0.05 -10.97 1.40
CA ILE A 89 0.44 -11.56 2.70
C ILE A 89 -0.31 -12.88 2.96
N ALA A 90 -1.62 -12.91 2.67
CA ALA A 90 -2.44 -14.11 2.88
C ALA A 90 -2.06 -15.25 1.92
N LEU A 91 -1.74 -14.92 0.67
CA LEU A 91 -1.33 -15.89 -0.36
C LEU A 91 0.10 -16.43 -0.13
N GLN A 92 0.95 -15.64 0.53
CA GLN A 92 2.36 -15.97 0.75
C GLN A 92 2.72 -15.87 2.24
N PRO A 93 2.19 -16.75 3.11
CA PRO A 93 2.49 -16.69 4.53
C PRO A 93 4.01 -16.85 4.79
N VAL A 94 4.52 -16.10 5.76
CA VAL A 94 5.95 -16.14 6.12
C VAL A 94 6.33 -17.54 6.62
N PRO A 95 7.37 -18.19 6.07
CA PRO A 95 7.87 -19.45 6.57
C PRO A 95 8.28 -19.38 8.06
N PRO A 96 8.12 -20.46 8.84
CA PRO A 96 8.42 -20.46 10.27
C PRO A 96 9.82 -19.96 10.62
N GLU A 97 10.82 -20.26 9.79
CA GLU A 97 12.20 -19.84 9.97
C GLU A 97 12.41 -18.33 9.84
N MET A 98 11.52 -17.62 9.13
CA MET A 98 11.56 -16.18 8.91
C MET A 98 10.49 -15.42 9.70
N ALA A 99 9.65 -16.12 10.46
CA ALA A 99 8.61 -15.50 11.27
C ALA A 99 9.22 -14.52 12.29
N ARG A 100 8.53 -13.41 12.54
CA ARG A 100 8.91 -12.44 13.56
C ARG A 100 7.65 -11.88 14.22
N VAL A 101 7.76 -11.66 15.53
CA VAL A 101 6.80 -10.87 16.30
C VAL A 101 7.42 -9.51 16.50
N VAL A 102 6.73 -8.46 16.05
CA VAL A 102 7.26 -7.11 16.04
C VAL A 102 6.31 -6.13 16.72
N THR A 103 6.90 -5.07 17.27
CA THR A 103 6.18 -3.88 17.67
C THR A 103 6.31 -2.83 16.58
N ILE A 104 5.19 -2.23 16.19
CA ILE A 104 5.13 -1.18 15.16
C ILE A 104 4.61 0.13 15.73
N ILE A 105 4.97 1.21 15.05
CA ILE A 105 4.29 2.52 15.16
C ILE A 105 3.70 2.84 13.79
N CYS A 106 2.40 3.14 13.73
CA CYS A 106 1.75 3.55 12.50
C CYS A 106 2.00 5.04 12.24
N ASN A 107 2.49 5.40 11.06
CA ASN A 107 2.76 6.80 10.71
C ASN A 107 1.45 7.58 10.49
N ASP A 108 0.35 6.92 10.10
CA ASP A 108 -0.91 7.59 9.79
C ASP A 108 -1.70 7.94 11.04
N CYS A 109 -1.97 6.96 11.90
CA CYS A 109 -2.75 7.13 13.12
C CYS A 109 -1.89 7.36 14.38
N GLU A 110 -0.56 7.27 14.28
CA GLU A 110 0.41 7.50 15.38
C GLU A 110 0.32 6.51 16.53
N GLU A 111 -0.37 5.40 16.34
CA GLU A 111 -0.58 4.39 17.39
C GLU A 111 0.49 3.33 17.35
N ARG A 112 0.84 2.86 18.55
CA ARG A 112 1.82 1.81 18.78
C ARG A 112 1.09 0.48 18.98
N GLU A 113 1.45 -0.52 18.19
CA GLU A 113 0.86 -1.85 18.26
C GLU A 113 1.95 -2.89 18.50
N GLU A 114 1.82 -3.65 19.59
CA GLU A 114 2.69 -4.77 19.94
C GLU A 114 2.19 -6.07 19.30
N ASP A 115 3.02 -7.12 19.37
CA ASP A 115 2.67 -8.49 18.98
C ASP A 115 2.13 -8.65 17.55
N ARG A 116 2.64 -7.85 16.62
CA ARG A 116 2.25 -7.90 15.21
C ARG A 116 3.08 -8.91 14.44
N ARG A 117 2.42 -9.60 13.50
CA ARG A 117 3.11 -10.54 12.60
C ARG A 117 3.85 -9.75 11.51
N TRP A 118 5.17 -9.89 11.48
CA TRP A 118 5.97 -9.26 10.44
C TRP A 118 5.80 -9.96 9.09
N HIS A 119 5.79 -9.18 8.01
CA HIS A 119 5.87 -9.67 6.64
C HIS A 119 6.72 -8.71 5.80
N PHE A 120 7.42 -9.22 4.79
CA PHE A 120 8.32 -8.40 3.95
C PHE A 120 7.57 -7.37 3.09
N LEU A 121 6.32 -7.67 2.71
CA LEU A 121 5.42 -6.71 2.05
C LEU A 121 4.96 -5.57 2.98
N GLY A 122 5.02 -5.74 4.30
CA GLY A 122 4.58 -4.73 5.27
C GLY A 122 3.80 -5.32 6.44
N VAL A 123 3.58 -4.50 7.46
CA VAL A 123 2.81 -4.87 8.66
C VAL A 123 1.60 -3.96 8.76
N GLN A 124 0.41 -4.54 8.76
CA GLN A 124 -0.84 -3.77 8.82
C GLN A 124 -1.12 -3.28 10.23
N CYS A 125 -1.43 -1.99 10.34
CA CYS A 125 -2.03 -1.39 11.53
C CYS A 125 -3.48 -1.85 11.66
N LEU A 126 -3.87 -2.42 12.81
CA LEU A 126 -5.25 -2.85 13.05
C LEU A 126 -6.20 -1.69 13.31
N LYS A 127 -5.70 -0.55 13.80
CA LYS A 127 -6.56 0.60 14.10
C LYS A 127 -7.08 1.32 12.84
N CYS A 128 -6.22 1.50 11.83
CA CYS A 128 -6.55 2.30 10.64
C CYS A 128 -6.35 1.56 9.31
N SER A 129 -6.06 0.25 9.35
CA SER A 129 -5.81 -0.64 8.20
C SER A 129 -4.65 -0.25 7.26
N SER A 130 -3.94 0.85 7.55
CA SER A 130 -2.77 1.29 6.80
C SER A 130 -1.57 0.36 6.97
N PHE A 131 -0.77 0.27 5.90
CA PHE A 131 0.54 -0.39 5.90
C PHE A 131 1.71 0.58 6.06
N ASN A 132 1.45 1.88 6.22
CA ASN A 132 2.48 2.88 6.48
C ASN A 132 2.93 2.81 7.95
N THR A 133 3.67 1.75 8.28
CA THR A 133 4.09 1.41 9.63
C THR A 133 5.62 1.28 9.71
N THR A 134 6.18 1.59 10.87
CA THR A 134 7.60 1.44 11.16
C THR A 134 7.78 0.38 12.23
N VAL A 135 8.63 -0.61 11.99
CA VAL A 135 9.01 -1.60 13.02
C VAL A 135 9.96 -0.92 14.01
N GLU A 136 9.54 -0.83 15.27
CA GLU A 136 10.35 -0.27 16.35
C GLU A 136 11.23 -1.35 16.99
N ASP A 137 10.65 -2.51 17.28
CA ASP A 137 11.33 -3.60 17.96
C ASP A 137 10.88 -4.97 17.44
N THR A 138 11.75 -5.98 17.56
CA THR A 138 11.45 -7.37 17.23
C THR A 138 11.56 -8.23 18.48
N THR A 139 10.42 -8.61 19.03
CA THR A 139 10.30 -9.36 20.29
C THR A 139 10.71 -10.83 20.13
N LEU A 140 10.26 -11.49 19.05
CA LEU A 140 10.53 -12.91 18.79
C LEU A 140 10.91 -13.12 17.32
N MET A 141 11.68 -14.18 17.04
CA MET A 141 12.09 -14.56 15.69
C MET A 141 12.08 -16.07 15.47
N GLY A 142 12.00 -16.49 14.21
CA GLY A 142 12.08 -17.88 13.79
C GLY A 142 10.93 -18.72 14.35
N ARG A 143 11.24 -19.97 14.70
CA ARG A 143 10.23 -20.95 15.12
C ARG A 143 9.50 -20.56 16.41
N GLU A 144 10.12 -19.79 17.28
CA GLU A 144 9.48 -19.28 18.50
C GLU A 144 8.41 -18.23 18.15
N ALA A 145 8.68 -17.35 17.19
CA ALA A 145 7.68 -16.42 16.67
C ALA A 145 6.55 -17.15 15.93
N ALA A 146 6.87 -18.20 15.18
CA ALA A 146 5.86 -19.01 14.50
C ALA A 146 4.93 -19.73 15.51
N ALA A 147 5.48 -20.27 16.59
CA ALA A 147 4.72 -20.90 17.67
C ALA A 147 3.81 -19.90 18.40
N PHE A 148 4.32 -18.70 18.70
CA PHE A 148 3.54 -17.64 19.36
C PHE A 148 2.20 -17.37 18.66
N PHE A 149 2.20 -17.29 17.33
CA PHE A 149 0.96 -17.09 16.59
C PHE A 149 0.12 -18.35 16.43
N GLY A 150 0.72 -19.55 16.39
CA GLY A 150 0.00 -20.83 16.34
C GLY A 150 -0.82 -21.09 17.61
N ASP A 151 -0.24 -20.81 18.79
CA ASP A 151 -0.92 -20.98 20.08
C ASP A 151 -2.10 -19.99 20.24
N THR A 152 -1.99 -18.81 19.61
CA THR A 152 -3.02 -17.75 19.68
C THR A 152 -4.25 -18.08 18.82
N GLU A 153 -4.07 -18.78 17.70
CA GLU A 153 -5.16 -19.22 16.82
C GLU A 153 -5.97 -20.39 17.44
N GLU A 154 -5.31 -21.28 18.19
CA GLU A 154 -5.98 -22.41 18.87
C GLU A 154 -6.83 -21.98 20.09
N GLN A 155 -6.40 -20.96 20.83
CA GLN A 155 -7.16 -20.46 22.00
C GLN A 155 -8.44 -19.70 21.60
N GLN A 156 -8.42 -18.93 20.53
CA GLN A 156 -9.62 -18.22 20.04
C GLN A 156 -10.70 -19.18 19.48
N GLY A 157 -10.33 -20.42 19.15
CA GLY A 157 -11.26 -21.47 18.73
C GLY A 157 -11.97 -22.21 19.89
N GLN A 158 -11.45 -22.13 21.12
CA GLN A 158 -11.97 -22.89 22.26
C GLN A 158 -12.96 -22.09 23.14
N ASP A 159 -13.00 -20.76 22.98
CA ASP A 159 -13.92 -19.88 23.72
C ASP A 159 -15.35 -19.85 23.13
N GLY A 160 -15.58 -20.55 22.01
CA GLY A 160 -16.86 -20.60 21.28
C GLY A 160 -17.75 -21.83 21.52
N GLU A 161 -17.27 -22.86 22.23
CA GLU A 161 -18.02 -24.11 22.42
C GLU A 161 -18.79 -24.14 23.76
N ASN A 162 -19.81 -23.28 23.91
CA ASN A 162 -20.93 -23.61 24.80
C ASN A 162 -22.25 -22.91 24.42
N VAL A 163 -22.77 -23.17 23.23
CA VAL A 163 -24.22 -23.03 22.94
C VAL A 163 -24.67 -24.23 22.12
N GLY A 164 -25.52 -25.06 22.72
CA GLY A 164 -26.05 -26.27 22.09
C GLY A 164 -27.02 -25.99 20.95
N GLY A 165 -26.79 -26.67 19.82
CA GLY A 165 -27.79 -27.38 19.01
C GLY A 165 -28.67 -26.58 18.05
N ASN A 166 -28.32 -26.56 16.76
CA ASN A 166 -28.94 -27.37 15.69
C ASN A 166 -28.31 -26.99 14.34
N GLY A 167 -28.13 -27.98 13.46
CA GLY A 167 -27.30 -27.89 12.27
C GLY A 167 -27.88 -27.03 11.14
N ASP A 168 -26.98 -26.69 10.21
CA ASP A 168 -27.14 -26.76 8.74
C ASP A 168 -25.76 -26.52 8.10
N ASP A 169 -25.39 -27.36 7.12
CA ASP A 169 -24.11 -27.37 6.43
C ASP A 169 -23.91 -26.15 5.50
N ASN A 170 -22.87 -25.34 5.73
CA ASN A 170 -22.10 -24.64 4.68
C ASN A 170 -20.77 -24.10 5.24
N ALA A 171 -19.70 -24.89 5.13
CA ALA A 171 -18.36 -24.48 5.55
C ALA A 171 -17.54 -24.05 4.32
N THR A 172 -17.41 -22.74 4.11
CA THR A 172 -16.20 -22.13 3.51
C THR A 172 -16.08 -20.66 3.93
N SER A 173 -14.94 -20.36 4.56
CA SER A 173 -14.30 -19.03 4.70
C SER A 173 -15.06 -17.93 5.44
N GLN A 174 -15.07 -18.03 6.77
CA GLN A 174 -15.05 -16.86 7.66
C GLN A 174 -13.66 -16.75 8.28
N LEU A 175 -12.79 -15.97 7.64
CA LEU A 175 -11.59 -15.42 8.25
C LEU A 175 -11.66 -13.92 8.03
N TRP A 176 -11.41 -13.17 9.11
CA TRP A 176 -11.46 -11.70 9.22
C TRP A 176 -12.83 -11.05 9.44
N ASN A 177 -13.32 -11.12 10.70
CA ASN A 177 -14.33 -10.19 11.20
C ASN A 177 -13.64 -8.99 11.85
N GLY A 178 -13.80 -7.82 11.23
CA GLY A 178 -13.32 -6.55 11.77
C GLY A 178 -13.72 -5.32 10.96
N ALA A 179 -14.94 -5.27 10.41
CA ALA A 179 -15.49 -4.02 9.85
C ALA A 179 -17.04 -4.06 9.84
N SER A 180 -17.67 -3.53 10.88
CA SER A 180 -19.07 -3.11 10.82
C SER A 180 -19.12 -1.66 10.37
N ASN A 181 -19.20 -1.43 9.05
CA ASN A 181 -19.50 -0.10 8.51
C ASN A 181 -21.01 0.13 8.48
N ARG A 182 -21.44 1.14 9.23
CA ARG A 182 -22.80 1.68 9.20
C ARG A 182 -22.89 2.63 8.01
N ALA A 183 -23.69 2.27 7.01
CA ALA A 183 -23.95 3.11 5.84
C ALA A 183 -24.61 4.44 6.27
N VAL A 184 -23.96 5.55 5.94
CA VAL A 184 -24.58 6.88 5.89
C VAL A 184 -24.68 7.23 4.41
N ALA A 185 -25.91 7.37 3.91
CA ALA A 185 -26.17 7.83 2.56
C ALA A 185 -25.88 9.33 2.46
N GLY A 186 -24.94 9.71 1.60
CA GLY A 186 -24.70 11.08 1.16
C GLY A 186 -24.76 11.12 -0.36
N SER A 187 -25.75 11.83 -0.89
CA SER A 187 -25.91 12.14 -2.31
C SER A 187 -25.11 13.40 -2.64
N TYR A 188 -24.18 13.31 -3.59
CA TYR A 188 -23.57 14.47 -4.25
C TYR A 188 -23.70 14.30 -5.76
N ASP A 189 -24.17 15.36 -6.40
CA ASP A 189 -24.45 15.47 -7.82
C ASP A 189 -23.15 15.49 -8.66
N ASP A 190 -23.15 14.71 -9.74
CA ASP A 190 -22.13 14.68 -10.80
C ASP A 190 -22.18 15.97 -11.64
N ASP A 191 -21.04 16.62 -11.81
CA ASP A 191 -20.74 17.46 -12.97
C ASP A 191 -19.54 16.81 -13.70
N GLU A 192 -19.82 16.30 -14.90
CA GLU A 192 -18.86 15.67 -15.83
C GLU A 192 -18.02 16.76 -16.50
N ASP A 193 -16.69 16.70 -16.36
CA ASP A 193 -15.75 17.32 -17.29
C ASP A 193 -14.74 16.24 -17.76
N ASP A 194 -14.86 15.89 -19.05
CA ASP A 194 -13.97 15.00 -19.81
C ASP A 194 -12.59 15.65 -19.98
N ASP A 195 -11.55 15.06 -19.41
CA ASP A 195 -10.16 15.24 -19.85
C ASP A 195 -9.51 13.84 -20.01
N ASP A 196 -9.35 13.44 -21.28
CA ASP A 196 -8.58 12.26 -21.72
C ASP A 196 -7.11 12.42 -21.31
N ASP A 197 -6.65 11.74 -20.26
CA ASP A 197 -5.23 11.65 -19.92
C ASP A 197 -4.79 10.18 -19.78
N GLU A 198 -4.14 9.69 -20.84
CA GLU A 198 -3.54 8.36 -20.96
C GLU A 198 -2.27 8.28 -20.08
N SER A 199 -2.43 8.09 -18.77
CA SER A 199 -1.31 7.77 -17.86
C SER A 199 -1.41 6.31 -17.41
N GLY A 200 -0.45 5.50 -17.82
CA GLY A 200 -0.37 4.07 -17.52
C GLY A 200 -0.44 3.77 -16.01
N ASP A 201 -1.47 3.03 -15.63
CA ASP A 201 -1.69 2.51 -14.28
C ASP A 201 -0.65 1.46 -13.88
N ILE A 202 0.37 1.89 -13.14
CA ILE A 202 1.39 1.00 -12.55
C ILE A 202 0.74 0.01 -11.54
N VAL A 203 -0.42 0.38 -10.96
CA VAL A 203 -1.22 -0.51 -10.10
C VAL A 203 -1.77 -1.71 -10.87
N SER A 204 -2.12 -1.56 -12.15
CA SER A 204 -2.55 -2.68 -12.98
C SER A 204 -1.41 -3.66 -13.26
N ASP A 205 -0.18 -3.16 -13.46
CA ASP A 205 0.98 -4.02 -13.73
C ASP A 205 1.45 -4.81 -12.50
N MET A 206 1.36 -4.24 -11.30
CA MET A 206 1.65 -4.96 -10.05
C MET A 206 0.59 -6.03 -9.74
N VAL A 207 -0.69 -5.72 -9.96
CA VAL A 207 -1.81 -6.66 -9.79
C VAL A 207 -1.77 -7.76 -10.86
N ALA A 208 -1.44 -7.42 -12.11
CA ALA A 208 -1.27 -8.38 -13.20
C ALA A 208 -0.07 -9.29 -12.98
N ALA A 209 1.06 -8.78 -12.48
CA ALA A 209 2.24 -9.59 -12.14
C ALA A 209 1.95 -10.58 -10.99
N ALA A 210 1.19 -10.17 -9.98
CA ALA A 210 0.76 -11.06 -8.90
C ALA A 210 -0.22 -12.14 -9.38
N ALA A 211 -1.15 -11.80 -10.26
CA ALA A 211 -2.11 -12.75 -10.85
C ALA A 211 -1.45 -13.75 -11.81
N ALA A 212 -0.46 -13.32 -12.61
CA ALA A 212 0.25 -14.19 -13.56
C ALA A 212 1.13 -15.24 -12.85
N ALA A 213 1.75 -14.88 -11.72
CA ALA A 213 2.56 -15.81 -10.93
C ALA A 213 1.73 -16.91 -10.24
N ALA A 214 0.45 -16.63 -9.93
CA ALA A 214 -0.47 -17.60 -9.35
C ALA A 214 -0.95 -18.64 -10.38
N ALA A 215 -1.04 -18.28 -11.67
CA ALA A 215 -1.54 -19.17 -12.72
C ALA A 215 -0.49 -20.19 -13.22
N SER A 216 0.80 -19.93 -13.06
CA SER A 216 1.88 -20.82 -13.52
C SER A 216 2.25 -21.94 -12.54
N SER A 217 1.62 -21.99 -11.37
CA SER A 217 2.01 -22.86 -10.27
C SER A 217 0.91 -23.88 -9.94
N SER A 218 0.72 -24.86 -10.82
CA SER A 218 -0.05 -26.08 -10.52
C SER A 218 0.69 -27.32 -11.03
N PRO A 219 0.94 -28.34 -10.19
CA PRO A 219 1.73 -29.51 -10.57
C PRO A 219 0.85 -30.58 -11.21
N GLY A 220 0.99 -30.77 -12.53
CA GLY A 220 0.45 -31.92 -13.25
C GLY A 220 1.47 -33.06 -13.32
N MET A 221 1.35 -34.06 -12.45
CA MET A 221 2.09 -35.33 -12.57
C MET A 221 1.52 -36.18 -13.71
N THR A 222 2.32 -36.56 -14.71
CA THR A 222 2.26 -37.90 -15.33
C THR A 222 3.65 -38.35 -15.82
N ASN A 223 3.98 -39.61 -15.53
CA ASN A 223 5.16 -40.37 -15.95
C ASN A 223 5.07 -40.77 -17.43
N GLY A 224 6.18 -40.82 -18.16
CA GLY A 224 6.26 -41.65 -19.37
C GLY A 224 7.35 -41.35 -20.40
N GLN A 225 8.48 -42.03 -20.27
CA GLN A 225 9.36 -42.57 -21.32
C GLN A 225 10.25 -41.66 -22.19
N ALA A 226 11.53 -42.04 -22.19
CA ALA A 226 12.62 -41.58 -23.02
C ALA A 226 12.42 -41.89 -24.51
N THR A 227 12.87 -40.97 -25.38
CA THR A 227 13.65 -41.31 -26.58
C THR A 227 14.62 -40.17 -26.90
N THR A 228 15.82 -40.58 -27.33
CA THR A 228 16.94 -39.77 -27.80
C THR A 228 16.62 -39.06 -29.12
N ASN A 229 17.22 -37.89 -29.37
CA ASN A 229 17.97 -37.63 -30.61
C ASN A 229 18.84 -36.38 -30.51
N ALA A 230 20.08 -36.55 -30.97
CA ALA A 230 21.11 -35.54 -31.19
C ALA A 230 20.94 -34.83 -32.56
N SER A 231 21.93 -33.97 -32.88
CA SER A 231 22.20 -33.22 -34.14
C SER A 231 21.53 -31.84 -34.19
N ASP A 232 22.14 -30.67 -34.45
CA ASP A 232 23.43 -30.22 -35.00
C ASP A 232 23.48 -28.68 -34.74
N ASP A 233 24.58 -28.07 -34.30
CA ASP A 233 25.67 -27.42 -35.06
C ASP A 233 25.49 -25.92 -35.42
N ALA A 234 26.54 -25.16 -35.06
CA ALA A 234 27.13 -23.98 -35.69
C ALA A 234 26.50 -22.55 -35.70
N SER A 235 27.25 -21.66 -35.02
CA SER A 235 27.74 -20.33 -35.47
C SER A 235 26.73 -19.17 -35.55
N MET A 236 27.00 -17.90 -35.25
CA MET A 236 28.17 -16.99 -35.30
C MET A 236 27.98 -15.94 -34.17
N ARG A 237 28.95 -15.69 -33.27
CA ARG A 237 30.01 -14.66 -33.34
C ARG A 237 29.59 -13.22 -33.69
N ASP A 238 29.62 -12.40 -32.64
CA ASP A 238 30.34 -11.12 -32.47
C ASP A 238 30.31 -10.07 -33.59
N TYR A 239 29.83 -8.87 -33.22
CA TYR A 239 30.34 -7.62 -33.77
C TYR A 239 30.49 -6.58 -32.65
N VAL A 240 31.74 -6.27 -32.32
CA VAL A 240 32.19 -5.10 -31.55
C VAL A 240 33.15 -4.32 -32.44
N SER A 241 32.92 -3.02 -32.62
CA SER A 241 33.89 -2.03 -33.13
C SER A 241 33.38 -0.66 -32.66
N VAL A 242 33.91 -0.08 -31.57
CA VAL A 242 35.06 0.85 -31.51
C VAL A 242 34.93 2.02 -32.51
N MET A 243 34.66 3.22 -31.99
CA MET A 243 35.05 4.49 -32.61
C MET A 243 35.81 5.29 -31.55
N GLU A 244 37.10 5.46 -31.79
CA GLU A 244 37.97 6.48 -31.19
C GLU A 244 38.01 7.70 -32.12
N ASP A 245 38.41 8.82 -31.51
CA ASP A 245 38.51 10.20 -31.97
C ASP A 245 39.34 10.42 -33.25
N ASP A 246 38.99 11.47 -34.01
CA ASP A 246 39.94 12.47 -34.53
C ASP A 246 39.21 13.65 -35.22
N GLU A 247 39.82 14.83 -35.10
CA GLU A 247 39.54 16.20 -35.64
C GLU A 247 38.55 17.14 -34.93
#